data_AF-A0A842MEW9-F1
#
_entry.id   AF-A0A842MEW9-F1
#
_cell.length_a   1.000
_cell.length_b   1.000
_cell.length_c   1.000
_cell.angle_alpha   90.00
_cell.angle_beta   90.00
_cell.angle_gamma   90.00
#
_symmetry.space_group_name_H-M   'P 1'
#
loop_
_entity.id
_entity.type
_entity.pdbx_description
1 polymer ?
#
loop_
_entity_poly.entity_id
_entity_poly.type
_entity_poly.pdbx_seq_one_letter_code
_entity_poly.pdbx_strand_id
1 'polypeptide(L)'
;MKKVTYIMIYWGDEYGKPAKTSDERAQDEALAKEILRRVEHMRDVKITEVNLDREHYHLEVTGDDAFRFLMETLQQAPHLVDNSSVRVWKVYTTQELASAPMLVWGVRNQSIEDDYYDLHKDGYRGGPNSSHRRCASCRAELEQVRDLMVNTRKMGKRDLSLTYSFEVILSPRLARMLQEAGFTGFTLRPVWHYTHPQEGEPPLYQLVVTHRLPAMASPPTQFEQIQHCPECNTTSYLLKHTHFWGKIRYYEETEIYYTREALDRM
;
A
#
# COMPACT_ATOMS: atom_id res chain seq x y z
N MET A 1 -8.53 -16.90 -10.78
CA MET A 1 -7.95 -16.18 -9.63
C MET A 1 -8.44 -16.85 -8.37
N LYS A 2 -7.52 -17.29 -7.50
CA LYS A 2 -7.85 -18.04 -6.28
C LYS A 2 -7.65 -17.14 -5.05
N LYS A 3 -8.60 -17.11 -4.12
CA LYS A 3 -8.37 -16.49 -2.80
C LYS A 3 -7.59 -17.46 -1.91
N VAL A 4 -6.54 -16.95 -1.28
CA VAL A 4 -5.71 -17.69 -0.34
C VAL A 4 -5.59 -16.86 0.93
N THR A 5 -5.94 -17.45 2.05
CA THR A 5 -5.85 -16.84 3.35
C THR A 5 -4.64 -17.39 4.08
N TYR A 6 -3.75 -16.51 4.51
CA TYR A 6 -2.65 -16.86 5.41
C TYR A 6 -3.06 -16.50 6.83
N ILE A 7 -2.90 -17.43 7.77
CA ILE A 7 -3.20 -17.24 9.20
C ILE A 7 -2.00 -17.71 9.99
N MET A 8 -1.57 -16.91 10.97
CA MET A 8 -0.63 -17.35 12.00
C MET A 8 -1.39 -17.64 13.29
N ILE A 9 -1.23 -18.87 13.80
CA ILE A 9 -1.64 -19.22 15.16
C ILE A 9 -0.38 -19.10 16.02
N TYR A 10 -0.34 -18.13 16.93
CA TYR A 10 0.81 -17.78 17.76
C TYR A 10 0.44 -17.87 19.23
N TRP A 11 1.22 -18.61 20.01
CA TRP A 11 1.02 -18.77 21.45
C TRP A 11 2.10 -18.12 22.31
N GLY A 12 3.07 -17.44 21.71
CA GLY A 12 4.13 -16.75 22.43
C GLY A 12 3.72 -15.45 23.12
N ASP A 13 4.73 -14.67 23.52
CA ASP A 13 4.53 -13.37 24.17
C ASP A 13 4.04 -12.32 23.16
N GLU A 14 3.01 -11.54 23.55
CA GLU A 14 2.49 -10.46 22.72
C GLU A 14 3.24 -9.15 22.99
N TYR A 15 3.66 -8.46 21.92
CA TYR A 15 4.37 -7.21 22.04
C TYR A 15 3.57 -6.18 22.85
N GLY A 16 4.19 -5.60 23.88
CA GLY A 16 3.56 -4.61 24.75
C GLY A 16 2.72 -5.20 25.89
N LYS A 17 2.65 -6.53 26.04
CA LYS A 17 2.04 -7.21 27.19
C LYS A 17 3.11 -7.85 28.08
N PRO A 18 2.81 -8.09 29.38
CA PRO A 18 3.67 -8.91 30.23
C PRO A 18 3.91 -10.29 29.61
N ALA A 19 5.10 -10.84 29.83
CA ALA A 19 5.43 -12.18 29.37
C ALA A 19 4.50 -13.21 30.02
N LYS A 20 4.06 -14.20 29.24
CA LYS A 20 3.23 -15.31 29.72
C LYS A 20 4.03 -16.20 30.66
N THR A 21 3.37 -16.67 31.70
CA THR A 21 3.90 -17.74 32.56
C THR A 21 4.07 -19.05 31.78
N SER A 22 4.88 -19.97 32.30
CA SER A 22 5.08 -21.28 31.67
C SER A 22 3.77 -22.06 31.54
N ASP A 23 2.87 -21.96 32.52
CA ASP A 23 1.58 -22.67 32.50
C ASP A 23 0.63 -22.08 31.46
N GLU A 24 0.56 -20.75 31.35
CA GLU A 24 -0.23 -20.08 30.31
C GLU A 24 0.26 -20.45 28.91
N ARG A 25 1.58 -20.49 28.69
CA ARG A 25 2.14 -20.91 27.39
C ARG A 25 1.79 -22.36 27.06
N ALA A 26 1.91 -23.27 28.02
CA ALA A 26 1.59 -24.68 27.80
C ALA A 26 0.10 -24.87 27.49
N GLN A 27 -0.78 -24.10 28.15
CA GLN A 27 -2.23 -24.10 27.86
C GLN A 27 -2.53 -23.57 26.47
N ASP A 28 -1.93 -22.45 26.08
CA ASP A 28 -2.12 -21.85 24.75
C ASP A 28 -1.54 -22.74 23.64
N GLU A 29 -0.40 -23.37 23.86
CA GLU A 29 0.18 -24.35 22.94
C GLU A 29 -0.75 -25.57 22.78
N ALA A 30 -1.31 -26.09 23.87
CA ALA A 30 -2.25 -27.20 23.83
C ALA A 30 -3.53 -26.82 23.05
N LEU A 31 -4.02 -25.61 23.25
CA LEU A 31 -5.17 -25.07 22.53
C LEU A 31 -4.87 -24.89 21.03
N ALA A 32 -3.68 -24.38 20.68
CA ALA A 32 -3.23 -24.28 19.29
C ALA A 32 -3.16 -25.66 18.62
N LYS A 33 -2.61 -26.68 19.30
CA LYS A 33 -2.56 -28.06 18.81
C LYS A 33 -3.96 -28.66 18.63
N GLU A 34 -4.90 -28.37 19.53
CA GLU A 34 -6.29 -28.82 19.39
C GLU A 34 -6.99 -28.18 18.19
N ILE A 35 -6.76 -26.88 17.97
CA ILE A 35 -7.26 -26.19 16.77
C ILE A 35 -6.70 -26.83 15.50
N LEU A 36 -5.40 -27.13 15.47
CA LEU A 36 -4.79 -27.81 14.32
C LEU A 36 -5.40 -29.18 14.04
N ARG A 37 -5.62 -30.01 15.07
CA ARG A 37 -6.25 -31.33 14.91
C ARG A 37 -7.66 -31.24 14.32
N ARG A 38 -8.41 -30.19 14.66
CA ARG A 38 -9.76 -29.98 14.10
C ARG A 38 -9.73 -29.64 12.61
N VAL A 39 -8.65 -29.04 12.11
CA VAL A 39 -8.56 -28.56 10.73
C VAL A 39 -7.63 -29.39 9.85
N GLU A 40 -6.82 -30.31 10.41
CA GLU A 40 -5.85 -31.10 9.65
C GLU A 40 -6.48 -32.01 8.58
N HIS A 41 -7.74 -32.41 8.78
CA HIS A 41 -8.49 -33.23 7.83
C HIS A 41 -9.17 -32.41 6.72
N MET A 42 -9.15 -31.08 6.81
CA MET A 42 -9.73 -30.21 5.80
C MET A 42 -8.80 -30.14 4.61
N ARG A 43 -9.28 -30.61 3.45
CA ARG A 43 -8.52 -30.62 2.20
C ARG A 43 -7.94 -29.25 1.82
N ASP A 44 -8.66 -28.19 2.16
CA ASP A 44 -8.29 -26.83 1.76
C ASP A 44 -7.55 -26.03 2.84
N VAL A 45 -7.10 -26.69 3.92
CA VAL A 45 -6.21 -26.12 4.94
C VAL A 45 -4.85 -26.82 4.85
N LYS A 46 -3.78 -26.04 4.69
CA LYS A 46 -2.41 -26.54 4.62
C LYS A 46 -1.57 -25.85 5.69
N ILE A 47 -0.91 -26.64 6.54
CA ILE A 47 0.11 -26.13 7.44
C ILE A 47 1.38 -25.89 6.61
N THR A 48 1.78 -24.64 6.45
CA THR A 48 2.94 -24.24 5.62
C THR A 48 4.22 -24.11 6.44
N GLU A 49 4.11 -23.81 7.73
CA GLU A 49 5.24 -23.71 8.65
C GLU A 49 4.85 -24.16 10.06
N VAL A 50 5.77 -24.89 10.70
CA VAL A 50 5.71 -25.22 12.12
C VAL A 50 6.98 -24.69 12.75
N ASN A 51 6.86 -23.67 13.61
CA ASN A 51 8.01 -23.05 14.25
C ASN A 51 7.80 -23.03 15.77
N LEU A 52 8.20 -24.12 16.41
CA LEU A 52 8.02 -24.29 17.86
C LEU A 52 8.94 -23.38 18.66
N ASP A 53 10.14 -23.06 18.14
CA ASP A 53 11.08 -22.14 18.76
C ASP A 53 10.54 -20.69 18.80
N ARG A 54 9.70 -20.34 17.83
CA ARG A 54 9.00 -19.05 17.74
C ARG A 54 7.51 -19.17 18.04
N GLU A 55 7.10 -20.28 18.64
CA GLU A 55 5.77 -20.47 19.21
C GLU A 55 4.62 -20.16 18.22
N HIS A 56 4.74 -20.57 16.94
CA HIS A 56 3.66 -20.41 15.95
C HIS A 56 3.51 -21.54 14.91
N TYR A 57 2.33 -21.55 14.31
CA TYR A 57 2.00 -22.26 13.07
C TYR A 57 1.58 -21.26 11.98
N HIS A 58 2.04 -21.48 10.75
CA HIS A 58 1.46 -20.82 9.58
C HIS A 58 0.53 -21.76 8.83
N LEU A 59 -0.67 -21.27 8.55
CA LEU A 59 -1.69 -21.96 7.79
C LEU A 59 -1.95 -21.18 6.51
N GLU A 60 -2.01 -21.92 5.42
CA GLU A 60 -2.55 -21.48 4.15
C GLU A 60 -3.93 -22.12 3.97
N VAL A 61 -4.96 -21.30 3.85
CA VAL A 61 -6.34 -21.74 3.71
C VAL A 61 -6.89 -21.29 2.38
N THR A 62 -7.58 -22.20 1.71
CA THR A 62 -8.17 -21.94 0.41
C THR A 62 -9.65 -22.28 0.40
N GLY A 63 -10.45 -21.55 -0.36
CA GLY A 63 -11.90 -21.72 -0.36
C GLY A 63 -12.61 -21.09 0.85
N ASP A 64 -13.82 -20.58 0.60
CA ASP A 64 -14.54 -19.76 1.56
C ASP A 64 -15.08 -20.56 2.75
N ASP A 65 -15.47 -21.82 2.53
CA ASP A 65 -15.98 -22.69 3.60
C ASP A 65 -14.89 -23.07 4.60
N ALA A 66 -13.68 -23.38 4.10
CA ALA A 66 -12.56 -23.70 4.96
C ALA A 66 -12.10 -22.49 5.76
N PHE A 67 -12.06 -21.32 5.12
CA PHE A 67 -11.80 -20.06 5.79
C PHE A 67 -12.82 -19.78 6.89
N ARG A 68 -14.13 -19.88 6.58
CA ARG A 68 -15.20 -19.65 7.55
C ARG A 68 -15.08 -20.58 8.76
N PHE A 69 -14.93 -21.88 8.52
CA PHE A 69 -14.81 -22.87 9.59
C PHE A 69 -13.61 -22.61 10.50
N LEU A 70 -12.44 -22.30 9.92
CA LEU A 70 -11.26 -21.97 10.72
C LEU A 70 -11.47 -20.68 11.52
N MET A 71 -12.02 -19.63 10.91
CA MET A 71 -12.29 -18.36 11.59
C MET A 71 -13.29 -18.51 12.75
N GLU A 72 -14.32 -19.34 12.59
CA GLU A 72 -15.28 -19.71 13.65
C GLU A 72 -14.60 -20.52 14.77
N THR A 73 -13.74 -21.47 14.41
CA THR A 73 -12.96 -22.25 15.37
C THR A 73 -12.03 -21.34 16.19
N LEU A 74 -11.35 -20.41 15.53
CA LEU A 74 -10.44 -19.46 16.17
C LEU A 74 -11.17 -18.43 17.05
N GLN A 75 -12.48 -18.19 16.88
CA GLN A 75 -13.24 -17.31 17.79
C GLN A 75 -13.21 -17.79 19.24
N GLN A 76 -13.00 -19.09 19.47
CA GLN A 76 -12.91 -19.68 20.80
C GLN A 76 -11.57 -19.33 21.49
N ALA A 77 -10.55 -18.95 20.70
CA ALA A 77 -9.21 -18.64 21.15
C ALA A 77 -8.62 -17.44 20.38
N PRO A 78 -9.28 -16.27 20.37
CA PRO A 78 -8.91 -15.16 19.49
C PRO A 78 -7.55 -14.55 19.86
N HIS A 79 -7.08 -14.77 21.09
CA HIS A 79 -5.77 -14.34 21.56
C HIS A 79 -4.61 -15.13 20.93
N LEU A 80 -4.89 -16.28 20.30
CA LEU A 80 -3.90 -17.05 19.55
C LEU A 80 -3.71 -16.56 18.12
N VAL A 81 -4.50 -15.58 17.67
CA VAL A 81 -4.42 -15.05 16.31
C VAL A 81 -3.78 -13.68 16.35
N ASP A 82 -2.61 -13.54 15.75
CA ASP A 82 -2.05 -12.20 15.55
C ASP A 82 -2.94 -11.42 14.57
N ASN A 83 -3.50 -10.32 15.06
CA ASN A 83 -4.37 -9.41 14.33
C ASN A 83 -3.71 -8.75 13.10
N SER A 84 -2.40 -8.94 12.88
CA SER A 84 -1.67 -8.52 11.68
C SER A 84 -1.40 -9.66 10.67
N SER A 85 -1.69 -10.90 11.08
CA SER A 85 -1.29 -12.12 10.39
C SER A 85 -2.36 -12.76 9.54
N VAL A 86 -3.66 -12.50 9.81
CA VAL A 86 -4.74 -13.00 8.96
C VAL A 86 -4.82 -12.14 7.70
N ARG A 87 -4.35 -12.67 6.58
CA ARG A 87 -4.33 -11.95 5.30
C ARG A 87 -4.96 -12.78 4.20
N VAL A 88 -6.01 -12.26 3.60
CA VAL A 88 -6.69 -12.83 2.44
C VAL A 88 -6.16 -12.16 1.19
N TRP A 89 -5.45 -12.92 0.37
CA TRP A 89 -4.83 -12.46 -0.87
C TRP A 89 -5.42 -13.15 -2.08
N LYS A 90 -5.30 -12.49 -3.22
CA LYS A 90 -5.52 -13.13 -4.51
C LYS A 90 -4.21 -13.74 -5.00
N VAL A 91 -4.25 -15.02 -5.30
CA VAL A 91 -3.16 -15.74 -5.97
C VAL A 91 -3.54 -15.93 -7.43
N TYR A 92 -2.63 -15.48 -8.29
CA TYR A 92 -2.74 -15.56 -9.74
C TYR A 92 -1.82 -16.66 -10.27
N THR A 93 -2.31 -17.41 -11.24
CA THR A 93 -1.50 -18.36 -11.99
C THR A 93 -0.51 -17.64 -12.89
N THR A 94 0.57 -18.33 -13.29
CA THR A 94 1.52 -17.80 -14.27
C THR A 94 0.85 -17.38 -15.57
N GLN A 95 -0.16 -18.15 -16.03
CA GLN A 95 -0.92 -17.83 -17.23
C GLN A 95 -1.74 -16.56 -17.06
N GLU A 96 -2.44 -16.40 -15.93
CA GLU A 96 -3.19 -15.18 -15.62
C GLU A 96 -2.27 -13.95 -15.62
N LEU A 97 -1.13 -14.04 -14.93
CA LEU A 97 -0.13 -12.97 -14.91
C LEU A 97 0.44 -12.66 -16.30
N ALA A 98 0.72 -13.68 -17.12
CA ALA A 98 1.25 -13.49 -18.47
C ALA A 98 0.22 -12.89 -19.45
N SER A 99 -1.06 -13.18 -19.24
CA SER A 99 -2.17 -12.66 -20.05
C SER A 99 -2.68 -11.30 -19.59
N ALA A 100 -2.34 -10.90 -18.37
CA ALA A 100 -2.81 -9.63 -17.82
C ALA A 100 -2.11 -8.46 -18.55
N PRO A 101 -2.84 -7.40 -18.90
CA PRO A 101 -2.26 -6.16 -19.41
C PRO A 101 -1.52 -5.47 -18.27
N MET A 102 -0.36 -6.02 -17.89
CA MET A 102 0.37 -5.61 -16.71
C MET A 102 1.37 -4.51 -17.05
N LEU A 103 1.05 -3.29 -16.61
CA LEU A 103 2.08 -2.31 -16.28
C LEU A 103 2.44 -2.51 -14.80
N VAL A 104 3.38 -3.43 -14.50
CA VAL A 104 3.89 -3.56 -13.12
C VAL A 104 4.76 -2.38 -12.81
N TRP A 105 4.17 -1.41 -12.13
CA TRP A 105 4.88 -0.27 -11.59
C TRP A 105 5.21 -0.54 -10.12
N GLY A 106 6.29 -1.28 -9.89
CA GLY A 106 6.87 -1.40 -8.56
C GLY A 106 7.75 -0.19 -8.29
N VAL A 107 7.22 0.83 -7.61
CA VAL A 107 8.07 1.90 -7.06
C VAL A 107 8.92 1.30 -5.94
N ARG A 108 10.10 0.78 -6.29
CA ARG A 108 11.10 0.47 -5.26
C ARG A 108 11.43 1.79 -4.58
N ASN A 109 11.41 1.81 -3.26
CA ASN A 109 11.72 2.93 -2.38
C ASN A 109 13.14 3.47 -2.64
N GLN A 110 13.33 4.11 -3.79
CA GLN A 110 14.57 4.66 -4.25
C GLN A 110 14.27 6.10 -4.65
N SER A 111 13.99 6.92 -3.64
CA SER A 111 13.67 8.32 -3.85
C SER A 111 14.88 9.08 -4.41
N ILE A 112 14.66 9.96 -5.38
CA ILE A 112 15.72 10.84 -5.88
C ILE A 112 16.04 11.89 -4.81
N GLU A 113 15.02 12.62 -4.36
CA GLU A 113 14.88 13.47 -3.17
C GLU A 113 13.67 14.38 -3.43
N ASP A 114 13.17 15.05 -2.41
CA ASP A 114 12.22 16.16 -2.61
C ASP A 114 12.93 17.39 -3.17
N ASP A 115 12.13 18.39 -3.53
CA ASP A 115 12.64 19.67 -3.97
C ASP A 115 13.61 20.29 -2.94
N TYR A 116 14.70 20.87 -3.45
CA TYR A 116 15.77 21.47 -2.66
C TYR A 116 15.27 22.48 -1.63
N TYR A 117 14.34 23.37 -1.99
CA TYR A 117 13.84 24.39 -1.08
C TYR A 117 12.83 23.82 -0.08
N ASP A 118 12.09 22.78 -0.45
CA ASP A 118 11.24 22.08 0.49
C ASP A 118 12.09 21.37 1.55
N LEU A 119 13.13 20.65 1.15
CA LEU A 119 14.02 19.91 2.06
C LEU A 119 14.95 20.78 2.91
N HIS A 120 15.61 21.76 2.30
CA HIS A 120 16.74 22.45 2.91
C HIS A 120 16.41 23.86 3.42
N LYS A 121 15.19 24.35 3.17
CA LYS A 121 14.72 25.66 3.63
C LYS A 121 13.40 25.48 4.38
N ASP A 122 12.42 26.31 4.08
CA ASP A 122 11.12 26.38 4.71
C ASP A 122 9.98 25.98 3.76
N GLY A 123 10.29 25.31 2.65
CA GLY A 123 9.30 25.04 1.61
C GLY A 123 8.13 24.16 2.07
N TYR A 124 8.35 23.11 2.90
CA TYR A 124 7.21 22.37 3.50
C TYR A 124 6.31 23.20 4.42
N ARG A 125 6.79 24.37 4.86
CA ARG A 125 6.02 25.35 5.64
C ARG A 125 5.37 26.42 4.77
N GLY A 126 5.48 26.32 3.45
CA GLY A 126 4.97 27.32 2.51
C GLY A 126 5.86 28.55 2.37
N GLY A 127 7.18 28.39 2.53
CA GLY A 127 8.14 29.48 2.29
C GLY A 127 8.06 30.07 0.89
N PRO A 128 8.63 31.27 0.65
CA PRO A 128 8.50 32.00 -0.61
C PRO A 128 9.05 31.24 -1.83
N ASN A 129 9.98 30.31 -1.61
CA ASN A 129 10.56 29.47 -2.65
C ASN A 129 10.01 28.04 -2.64
N SER A 130 8.92 27.72 -1.92
CA SER A 130 8.38 26.35 -1.94
C SER A 130 8.01 25.92 -3.35
N SER A 131 8.15 24.63 -3.62
CA SER A 131 7.68 24.07 -4.89
C SER A 131 6.15 24.03 -4.98
N HIS A 132 5.47 24.04 -3.81
CA HIS A 132 4.02 23.94 -3.71
C HIS A 132 3.43 25.04 -2.82
N ARG A 133 2.26 25.55 -3.24
CA ARG A 133 1.35 26.25 -2.34
C ARG A 133 0.69 25.22 -1.43
N ARG A 134 0.75 25.47 -0.13
CA ARG A 134 0.23 24.57 0.92
C ARG A 134 -0.83 25.27 1.76
N CYS A 135 -1.78 24.50 2.30
CA CYS A 135 -2.75 25.03 3.26
C CYS A 135 -2.04 25.47 4.56
N ALA A 136 -2.37 26.64 5.08
CA ALA A 136 -1.76 27.16 6.32
C ALA A 136 -2.11 26.29 7.54
N SER A 137 -3.35 25.78 7.63
CA SER A 137 -3.78 24.90 8.72
C SER A 137 -3.30 23.45 8.57
N CYS A 138 -3.70 22.74 7.51
CA CYS A 138 -3.43 21.30 7.41
C CYS A 138 -2.19 20.94 6.59
N ARG A 139 -1.50 21.92 6.00
CA ARG A 139 -0.30 21.74 5.15
C ARG A 139 -0.49 20.86 3.91
N ALA A 140 -1.74 20.55 3.55
CA ALA A 140 -2.05 19.85 2.31
C ALA A 140 -1.48 20.61 1.10
N GLU A 141 -0.91 19.87 0.16
CA GLU A 141 -0.43 20.40 -1.11
C GLU A 141 -1.63 20.79 -1.98
N LEU A 142 -1.74 22.08 -2.28
CA LEU A 142 -2.87 22.63 -3.04
C LEU A 142 -2.53 22.71 -4.53
N GLU A 143 -1.33 23.21 -4.83
CA GLU A 143 -0.89 23.47 -6.19
C GLU A 143 0.63 23.53 -6.25
N GLN A 144 1.22 22.97 -7.30
CA GLN A 144 2.64 23.13 -7.58
C GLN A 144 2.90 24.43 -8.32
N VAL A 145 3.53 25.40 -7.65
CA VAL A 145 3.69 26.78 -8.15
C VAL A 145 4.95 26.99 -9.01
N ARG A 146 5.88 26.03 -9.01
CA ARG A 146 7.08 26.06 -9.87
C ARG A 146 7.61 24.66 -10.17
N ASP A 147 8.53 24.59 -11.12
CA ASP A 147 9.20 23.34 -11.47
C ASP A 147 10.12 22.87 -10.34
N LEU A 148 10.26 21.55 -10.21
CA LEU A 148 11.05 20.94 -9.14
C LEU A 148 12.55 21.14 -9.39
N MET A 149 13.28 21.37 -8.31
CA MET A 149 14.74 21.47 -8.29
C MET A 149 15.29 20.38 -7.40
N VAL A 150 15.97 19.41 -7.99
CA VAL A 150 16.48 18.22 -7.29
C VAL A 150 17.94 17.94 -7.66
N ASN A 151 18.61 17.08 -6.92
CA ASN A 151 19.90 16.52 -7.31
C ASN A 151 19.69 15.48 -8.40
N THR A 152 19.66 15.91 -9.66
CA THR A 152 19.41 15.03 -10.81
C THR A 152 20.41 13.88 -10.92
N ARG A 153 21.62 14.02 -10.35
CA ARG A 153 22.64 12.94 -10.31
C ARG A 153 22.17 11.75 -9.51
N LYS A 154 21.31 11.96 -8.50
CA LYS A 154 20.74 10.86 -7.72
C LYS A 154 19.89 9.95 -8.61
N MET A 155 19.34 10.40 -9.74
CA MET A 155 18.64 9.54 -10.70
C MET A 155 19.51 8.37 -11.17
N GLY A 156 20.82 8.58 -11.34
CA GLY A 156 21.75 7.54 -11.80
C GLY A 156 21.35 6.99 -13.18
N LYS A 157 21.33 5.66 -13.31
CA LYS A 157 20.96 4.95 -14.56
C LYS A 157 19.48 4.59 -14.65
N ARG A 158 18.65 5.18 -13.81
CA ARG A 158 17.23 4.84 -13.71
C ARG A 158 16.42 5.67 -14.69
N ASP A 159 15.34 5.09 -15.17
CA ASP A 159 14.36 5.82 -15.99
C ASP A 159 13.20 6.38 -15.20
N LEU A 160 13.07 5.94 -13.95
CA LEU A 160 11.98 6.30 -13.07
C LEU A 160 12.45 6.41 -11.62
N SER A 161 11.96 7.41 -10.91
CA SER A 161 12.14 7.59 -9.48
C SER A 161 10.95 8.34 -8.88
N LEU A 162 10.88 8.38 -7.56
CA LEU A 162 9.92 9.19 -6.82
C LEU A 162 10.68 10.21 -5.99
N THR A 163 10.00 11.28 -5.63
CA THR A 163 10.37 12.09 -4.47
C THR A 163 9.79 11.43 -3.19
N TYR A 164 10.14 11.90 -2.00
CA TYR A 164 9.44 11.56 -0.75
C TYR A 164 8.01 12.10 -0.67
N SER A 165 7.69 13.20 -1.37
CA SER A 165 6.33 13.70 -1.59
C SER A 165 5.56 12.93 -2.68
N PHE A 166 6.11 11.82 -3.19
CA PHE A 166 5.51 10.94 -4.21
C PHE A 166 5.29 11.58 -5.59
N GLU A 167 5.99 12.67 -5.93
CA GLU A 167 6.05 13.12 -7.32
C GLU A 167 6.81 12.10 -8.17
N VAL A 168 6.27 11.81 -9.36
CA VAL A 168 6.85 10.84 -10.29
C VAL A 168 7.88 11.54 -11.18
N ILE A 169 9.12 11.08 -11.12
CA ILE A 169 10.25 11.64 -11.88
C ILE A 169 10.71 10.62 -12.93
N LEU A 170 10.84 11.08 -14.17
CA LEU A 170 11.18 10.31 -15.35
C LEU A 170 12.50 10.76 -15.96
N SER A 171 13.22 9.81 -16.56
CA SER A 171 14.30 10.15 -17.49
C SER A 171 13.73 10.74 -18.79
N PRO A 172 14.53 11.50 -19.56
CA PRO A 172 14.14 11.95 -20.90
C PRO A 172 13.77 10.82 -21.85
N ARG A 173 14.36 9.63 -21.67
CA ARG A 173 14.08 8.45 -22.49
C ARG A 173 12.66 7.93 -22.24
N LEU A 174 12.29 7.73 -20.97
CA LEU A 174 10.96 7.21 -20.63
C LEU A 174 9.87 8.24 -20.90
N ALA A 175 10.12 9.52 -20.61
CA ALA A 175 9.21 10.61 -20.95
C ALA A 175 8.82 10.59 -22.44
N ARG A 176 9.82 10.49 -23.31
CA ARG A 176 9.63 10.39 -24.76
C ARG A 176 8.88 9.13 -25.17
N MET A 177 9.23 7.97 -24.61
CA MET A 177 8.53 6.72 -24.90
C MET A 177 7.04 6.80 -24.56
N LEU A 178 6.67 7.43 -23.45
CA LEU A 178 5.25 7.62 -23.08
C LEU A 178 4.52 8.53 -24.08
N GLN A 179 5.17 9.60 -24.52
CA GLN A 179 4.61 10.51 -25.53
C GLN A 179 4.47 9.82 -26.90
N GLU A 180 5.50 9.10 -27.36
CA GLU A 180 5.51 8.37 -28.64
C GLU A 180 4.48 7.22 -28.65
N ALA A 181 4.27 6.57 -27.51
CA ALA A 181 3.24 5.55 -27.36
C ALA A 181 1.80 6.13 -27.29
N GLY A 182 1.65 7.46 -27.27
CA GLY A 182 0.34 8.11 -27.24
C GLY A 182 -0.40 7.99 -25.91
N PHE A 183 0.30 7.78 -24.79
CA PHE A 183 -0.33 7.81 -23.48
C PHE A 183 -0.92 9.20 -23.20
N THR A 184 -2.13 9.25 -22.66
CA THR A 184 -2.86 10.48 -22.32
C THR A 184 -3.10 10.57 -20.80
N GLY A 185 -3.75 11.63 -20.33
CA GLY A 185 -4.08 11.81 -18.90
C GLY A 185 -2.96 12.38 -18.03
N PHE A 186 -1.84 12.79 -18.63
CA PHE A 186 -0.73 13.45 -17.93
C PHE A 186 -0.12 14.59 -18.76
N THR A 187 0.66 15.43 -18.09
CA THR A 187 1.58 16.41 -18.67
C THR A 187 2.97 16.21 -18.08
N LEU A 188 4.00 16.66 -18.78
CA LEU A 188 5.37 16.64 -18.29
C LEU A 188 5.81 18.05 -17.89
N ARG A 189 6.31 18.19 -16.66
CA ARG A 189 7.00 19.40 -16.21
C ARG A 189 8.50 19.16 -16.19
N PRO A 190 9.33 20.16 -16.51
CA PRO A 190 10.78 20.00 -16.41
C PRO A 190 11.20 19.87 -14.94
N VAL A 191 12.26 19.12 -14.70
CA VAL A 191 12.87 18.96 -13.38
C VAL A 191 14.35 19.29 -13.50
N TRP A 192 14.80 20.26 -12.71
CA TRP A 192 16.12 20.87 -12.88
C TRP A 192 17.10 20.44 -11.79
N HIS A 193 18.40 20.52 -12.12
CA HIS A 193 19.43 20.44 -11.09
C HIS A 193 19.46 21.77 -10.31
N TYR A 194 19.43 21.72 -8.98
CA TYR A 194 19.35 22.95 -8.16
C TYR A 194 20.53 23.92 -8.34
N THR A 195 21.68 23.47 -8.83
CA THR A 195 22.84 24.36 -9.13
C THR A 195 22.81 24.96 -10.53
N HIS A 196 22.01 24.41 -11.46
CA HIS A 196 21.91 24.86 -12.86
C HIS A 196 20.44 24.92 -13.26
N PRO A 197 19.64 25.82 -12.64
CA PRO A 197 18.23 25.91 -12.94
C PRO A 197 18.02 26.48 -14.36
N GLN A 198 17.15 25.84 -15.14
CA GLN A 198 16.63 26.36 -16.42
C GLN A 198 17.68 26.61 -17.52
N GLU A 199 18.82 25.91 -17.46
CA GLU A 199 19.85 25.97 -18.50
C GLU A 199 19.70 24.80 -19.48
N GLY A 200 19.37 25.09 -20.73
CA GLY A 200 19.33 24.10 -21.82
C GLY A 200 18.12 23.16 -21.78
N GLU A 201 18.33 21.90 -22.13
CA GLU A 201 17.27 20.88 -22.08
C GLU A 201 17.05 20.37 -20.64
N PRO A 202 15.80 20.12 -20.23
CA PRO A 202 15.50 19.55 -18.92
C PRO A 202 16.19 18.19 -18.73
N PRO A 203 16.99 18.01 -17.66
CA PRO A 203 17.69 16.75 -17.43
C PRO A 203 16.74 15.62 -17.02
N LEU A 204 15.59 15.96 -16.42
CA LEU A 204 14.55 15.03 -15.97
C LEU A 204 13.17 15.68 -16.18
N TYR A 205 12.12 14.86 -16.10
CA TYR A 205 10.73 15.30 -16.25
C TYR A 205 9.88 14.78 -15.10
N GLN A 206 9.00 15.61 -14.57
CA GLN A 206 7.97 15.19 -13.63
C GLN A 206 6.71 14.81 -14.43
N LEU A 207 6.17 13.63 -14.17
CA LEU A 207 4.85 13.25 -14.66
C LEU A 207 3.78 13.83 -13.73
N VAL A 208 2.96 14.72 -14.28
CA VAL A 208 1.85 15.36 -13.58
C VAL A 208 0.54 14.84 -14.17
N VAL A 209 -0.25 14.15 -13.36
CA VAL A 209 -1.57 13.63 -13.77
C VAL A 209 -2.52 14.80 -14.01
N THR A 210 -3.07 14.91 -15.22
CA THR A 210 -4.02 15.98 -15.60
C THR A 210 -5.47 15.55 -15.53
N HIS A 211 -5.72 14.23 -15.52
CA HIS A 211 -7.06 13.67 -15.45
C HIS A 211 -7.16 12.80 -14.20
N ARG A 212 -7.96 13.24 -13.24
CA ARG A 212 -8.29 12.45 -12.05
C ARG A 212 -9.55 11.65 -12.35
N LEU A 213 -9.44 10.33 -12.26
CA LEU A 213 -10.62 9.46 -12.29
C LEU A 213 -11.57 9.88 -11.16
N PRO A 214 -12.89 9.73 -11.34
CA PRO A 214 -13.83 9.92 -10.24
C PRO A 214 -13.47 8.99 -9.07
N ALA A 215 -13.94 9.34 -7.87
CA ALA A 215 -13.73 8.49 -6.71
C ALA A 215 -14.14 7.04 -7.04
N MET A 216 -13.30 6.09 -6.64
CA MET A 216 -13.59 4.67 -6.78
C MET A 216 -14.96 4.38 -6.16
N ALA A 217 -15.75 3.54 -6.81
CA ALA A 217 -17.06 3.22 -6.29
C ALA A 217 -16.89 2.28 -5.09
N SER A 218 -17.44 2.65 -3.94
CA SER A 218 -17.66 1.69 -2.86
C SER A 218 -18.89 0.86 -3.24
N PRO A 219 -18.91 -0.49 -3.12
CA PRO A 219 -18.00 -1.39 -2.41
C PRO A 219 -17.10 -2.26 -3.33
N PRO A 220 -16.01 -2.86 -2.79
CA PRO A 220 -15.79 -3.17 -1.38
C PRO A 220 -14.90 -2.20 -0.59
N THR A 221 -14.39 -1.13 -1.20
CA THR A 221 -13.47 -0.18 -0.55
C THR A 221 -14.17 0.59 0.58
N GLN A 222 -13.79 0.33 1.83
CA GLN A 222 -14.24 1.08 3.02
C GLN A 222 -13.18 2.12 3.40
N PHE A 223 -13.61 3.28 3.89
CA PHE A 223 -12.73 4.29 4.45
C PHE A 223 -13.08 4.55 5.90
N GLU A 224 -12.09 4.88 6.72
CA GLU A 224 -12.26 5.36 8.09
C GLU A 224 -11.53 6.70 8.28
N GLN A 225 -11.74 7.33 9.44
CA GLN A 225 -11.03 8.54 9.87
C GLN A 225 -11.06 9.66 8.83
N ILE A 226 -12.26 10.03 8.39
CA ILE A 226 -12.46 11.16 7.47
C ILE A 226 -12.07 12.44 8.20
N GLN A 227 -10.99 13.10 7.77
CA GLN A 227 -10.62 14.42 8.27
C GLN A 227 -10.89 15.45 7.19
N HIS A 228 -11.54 16.54 7.58
CA HIS A 228 -11.85 17.65 6.71
C HIS A 228 -11.14 18.90 7.20
N CYS A 229 -10.36 19.54 6.33
CA CYS A 229 -9.77 20.83 6.63
C CYS A 229 -10.75 21.96 6.28
N PRO A 230 -11.23 22.77 7.24
CA PRO A 230 -12.19 23.83 6.98
C PRO A 230 -11.61 25.01 6.18
N GLU A 231 -10.28 25.12 6.07
CA GLU A 231 -9.63 26.21 5.33
C GLU A 231 -9.47 25.91 3.84
N CYS A 232 -9.09 24.68 3.49
CA CYS A 232 -8.83 24.31 2.09
C CYS A 232 -9.80 23.28 1.52
N ASN A 233 -10.79 22.84 2.33
CA ASN A 233 -11.76 21.80 2.01
C ASN A 233 -11.16 20.43 1.62
N THR A 234 -9.85 20.24 1.81
CA THR A 234 -9.21 18.95 1.57
C THR A 234 -9.79 17.93 2.53
N THR A 235 -10.21 16.79 1.98
CA THR A 235 -10.71 15.66 2.75
C THR A 235 -9.73 14.51 2.61
N SER A 236 -9.18 14.05 3.75
CA SER A 236 -8.36 12.84 3.79
C SER A 236 -9.21 11.66 4.26
N TYR A 237 -8.90 10.50 3.69
CA TYR A 237 -9.57 9.25 3.98
C TYR A 237 -8.51 8.21 4.30
N LEU A 238 -8.68 7.44 5.38
CA LEU A 238 -7.85 6.28 5.64
C LEU A 238 -8.51 5.06 5.00
N LEU A 239 -7.82 4.42 4.07
CA LEU A 239 -8.33 3.22 3.43
C LEU A 239 -8.39 2.08 4.45
N LYS A 240 -9.59 1.59 4.73
CA LYS A 240 -9.84 0.51 5.67
C LYS A 240 -9.73 -0.83 4.93
N HIS A 241 -8.54 -1.40 4.96
CA HIS A 241 -8.31 -2.79 4.54
C HIS A 241 -8.54 -3.82 5.65
N THR A 242 -8.86 -3.33 6.84
CA THR A 242 -8.94 -4.13 8.05
C THR A 242 -10.39 -4.45 8.36
N HIS A 243 -10.72 -5.73 8.38
CA HIS A 243 -12.04 -6.29 8.62
C HIS A 243 -12.06 -7.03 9.96
N PHE A 244 -13.27 -7.29 10.47
CA PHE A 244 -13.48 -8.05 11.69
C PHE A 244 -14.37 -9.26 11.39
N TRP A 245 -13.95 -10.43 11.86
CA TRP A 245 -14.77 -11.61 11.99
C TRP A 245 -14.94 -11.88 13.49
N GLY A 246 -16.07 -11.47 14.05
CA GLY A 246 -16.26 -11.47 15.51
C GLY A 246 -15.14 -10.70 16.23
N LYS A 247 -14.32 -11.40 17.02
CA LYS A 247 -13.19 -10.84 17.78
C LYS A 247 -11.85 -10.82 17.01
N ILE A 248 -11.78 -11.45 15.84
CA ILE A 248 -10.55 -11.58 15.06
C ILE A 248 -10.51 -10.51 14.00
N ARG A 249 -9.38 -9.81 13.93
CA ARG A 249 -9.10 -8.81 12.90
C ARG A 249 -8.38 -9.47 11.73
N TYR A 250 -8.78 -9.15 10.49
CA TYR A 250 -8.11 -9.66 9.28
C TYR A 250 -7.96 -8.59 8.20
N TYR A 251 -6.97 -8.77 7.35
CA TYR A 251 -6.74 -7.97 6.15
C TYR A 251 -7.28 -8.73 4.94
N GLU A 252 -8.05 -8.07 4.08
CA GLU A 252 -8.47 -8.64 2.79
C GLU A 252 -8.12 -7.67 1.65
N GLU A 253 -7.43 -8.21 0.64
CA GLU A 253 -7.22 -7.51 -0.61
C GLU A 253 -8.55 -7.36 -1.34
N THR A 254 -9.12 -6.16 -1.27
CA THR A 254 -10.37 -5.81 -1.93
C THR A 254 -10.12 -5.36 -3.36
N GLU A 255 -11.01 -5.73 -4.29
CA GLU A 255 -10.95 -5.21 -5.65
C GLU A 255 -11.12 -3.70 -5.65
N ILE A 256 -10.25 -3.03 -6.39
CA ILE A 256 -10.46 -1.63 -6.76
C ILE A 256 -11.48 -1.62 -7.89
N TYR A 257 -12.67 -1.09 -7.61
CA TYR A 257 -13.76 -1.00 -8.58
C TYR A 257 -14.06 0.47 -8.93
N TYR A 258 -14.10 0.76 -10.22
CA TYR A 258 -14.73 1.97 -10.75
C TYR A 258 -16.12 1.57 -11.26
N THR A 259 -17.15 2.38 -10.99
CA THR A 259 -18.47 2.11 -11.57
C THR A 259 -18.37 2.09 -13.08
N ARG A 260 -19.23 1.31 -13.74
CA ARG A 260 -19.35 1.35 -15.20
C ARG A 260 -19.60 2.78 -15.72
N GLU A 261 -20.39 3.57 -15.01
CA GLU A 261 -20.58 5.00 -15.29
C GLU A 261 -19.30 5.84 -15.18
N ALA A 262 -18.38 5.50 -14.27
CA ALA A 262 -17.08 6.16 -14.19
C ALA A 262 -16.17 5.80 -15.37
N LEU A 263 -16.27 4.56 -15.86
CA LEU A 263 -15.53 4.07 -17.03
C LEU A 263 -16.12 4.57 -18.35
N ASP A 264 -17.45 4.65 -18.47
CA ASP A 264 -18.15 5.09 -19.69
C ASP A 264 -18.03 6.61 -19.94
N ARG A 265 -17.53 7.37 -18.95
CA ARG A 265 -17.19 8.80 -19.08
C ARG A 265 -15.74 9.04 -19.50
N MET A 266 -14.96 7.97 -19.71
CA MET A 266 -13.60 8.01 -20.25
C MET A 266 -13.63 8.00 -21.78
#